data_AF-A0A643JUU3-F1
#
_entry.id   AF-A0A643JUU3-F1
#
_cell.length_a   1.000
_cell.length_b   1.000
_cell.length_c   1.000
_cell.angle_alpha   90.00
_cell.angle_beta   90.00
_cell.angle_gamma   90.00
#
_symmetry.space_group_name_H-M   'P 1'
#
loop_
_entity.id
_entity.type
_entity.pdbx_description
1 polymer ?
#
loop_
_entity_poly.entity_id
_entity_poly.type
_entity_poly.pdbx_seq_one_letter_code
_entity_poly.pdbx_strand_id
1 'polypeptide(L)'
;MAEFPDERQLVLRARSQLDQWTRNARREAYAELFEGDRPILTDAELRLLDALDSELEREGGDGVWGTDQYGIHTAGTSSSDTSLGVVCVYHPQITKDSVLRGRDELDDETEERLNAALWRYSERVATLIEAKLDEFIRQTQR
;
A
#
# COMPACT_ATOMS: atom_id res chain seq x y z
N MET A 1 29.23 1.13 -25.08
CA MET A 1 27.82 1.10 -24.65
C MET A 1 27.36 -0.36 -24.59
N ALA A 2 27.41 -0.96 -23.39
CA ALA A 2 26.69 -2.17 -23.01
C ALA A 2 26.90 -2.45 -21.50
N GLU A 3 26.22 -1.70 -20.62
CA GLU A 3 26.09 -2.03 -19.19
C GLU A 3 24.59 -1.96 -18.83
N PHE A 4 23.82 -2.92 -19.36
CA PHE A 4 22.40 -3.13 -19.09
C PHE A 4 22.03 -4.51 -18.47
N PRO A 5 22.93 -5.52 -18.30
CA PRO A 5 22.56 -6.77 -17.62
C PRO A 5 22.26 -6.56 -16.13
N ASP A 6 23.06 -5.73 -15.46
CA ASP A 6 23.06 -5.65 -13.99
C ASP A 6 21.83 -4.94 -13.44
N GLU A 7 21.39 -3.84 -14.08
CA GLU A 7 20.15 -3.16 -13.69
C GLU A 7 18.91 -4.02 -13.89
N ARG A 8 18.83 -4.76 -15.02
CA ARG A 8 17.71 -5.67 -15.28
C ARG A 8 17.67 -6.82 -14.27
N GLN A 9 18.83 -7.37 -13.92
CA GLN A 9 18.91 -8.39 -12.87
C GLN A 9 18.55 -7.83 -11.49
N LEU A 10 18.96 -6.59 -11.18
CA LEU A 10 18.59 -5.91 -9.94
C LEU A 10 17.08 -5.70 -9.83
N VAL A 11 16.43 -5.23 -10.90
CA VAL A 11 14.96 -5.09 -10.97
C VAL A 11 14.27 -6.42 -10.73
N LEU A 12 14.72 -7.50 -11.37
CA LEU A 12 14.11 -8.82 -11.21
C LEU A 12 14.26 -9.34 -9.77
N ARG A 13 15.42 -9.15 -9.15
CA ARG A 13 15.65 -9.52 -7.75
C ARG A 13 14.81 -8.69 -6.79
N ALA A 14 14.69 -7.38 -7.02
CA ALA A 14 13.85 -6.52 -6.20
C ALA A 14 12.37 -6.89 -6.34
N ARG A 15 11.89 -7.19 -7.56
CA ARG A 15 10.52 -7.68 -7.80
C ARG A 15 10.23 -9.01 -7.11
N SER A 16 11.20 -9.92 -7.03
CA SER A 16 11.00 -11.18 -6.32
C SER A 16 10.90 -11.02 -4.80
N GLN A 17 11.34 -9.88 -4.24
CA GLN A 17 11.20 -9.54 -2.82
C GLN A 17 9.97 -8.68 -2.51
N LEU A 18 9.38 -8.05 -3.54
CA LEU A 18 8.32 -7.05 -3.39
C LEU A 18 7.12 -7.59 -2.59
N ASP A 19 6.66 -8.81 -2.87
CA ASP A 19 5.54 -9.41 -2.13
C ASP A 19 5.82 -9.52 -0.62
N GLN A 20 7.05 -9.88 -0.26
CA GLN A 20 7.44 -9.97 1.14
C GLN A 20 7.53 -8.58 1.78
N TRP A 21 8.11 -7.62 1.08
CA TRP A 21 8.18 -6.23 1.55
C TRP A 21 6.79 -5.63 1.75
N THR A 22 5.88 -5.81 0.79
CA THR A 22 4.49 -5.35 0.88
C THR A 22 3.80 -5.96 2.09
N ARG A 23 3.89 -7.29 2.32
CA ARG A 23 3.25 -7.92 3.49
C ARG A 23 3.77 -7.36 4.82
N ASN A 24 5.08 -7.12 4.92
CA ASN A 24 5.67 -6.56 6.12
C ASN A 24 5.28 -5.08 6.31
N ALA A 25 5.33 -4.30 5.23
CA ALA A 25 4.97 -2.89 5.21
C ALA A 25 3.50 -2.66 5.56
N ARG A 26 2.58 -3.51 5.05
CA ARG A 26 1.16 -3.50 5.42
C ARG A 26 0.97 -3.66 6.92
N ARG A 27 1.62 -4.66 7.53
CA ARG A 27 1.53 -4.90 8.98
C ARG A 27 2.08 -3.72 9.79
N GLU A 28 3.22 -3.19 9.38
CA GLU A 28 3.86 -2.06 10.08
C GLU A 28 3.04 -0.77 9.95
N ALA A 29 2.56 -0.46 8.75
CA ALA A 29 1.69 0.69 8.52
C ALA A 29 0.37 0.59 9.29
N TYR A 30 -0.23 -0.61 9.35
CA TYR A 30 -1.46 -0.83 10.12
C TYR A 30 -1.23 -0.58 11.62
N ALA A 31 -0.17 -1.18 12.18
CA ALA A 31 0.17 -1.01 13.59
C ALA A 31 0.46 0.46 13.93
N GLU A 32 1.20 1.17 13.06
CA GLU A 32 1.52 2.59 13.26
C GLU A 32 0.29 3.50 13.21
N LEU A 33 -0.61 3.29 12.26
CA LEU A 33 -1.72 4.21 11.99
C LEU A 33 -2.98 3.90 12.80
N PHE A 34 -3.18 2.64 13.22
CA PHE A 34 -4.45 2.20 13.80
C PHE A 34 -4.33 1.53 15.17
N GLU A 35 -3.19 0.94 15.54
CA GLU A 35 -3.02 0.27 16.84
C GLU A 35 -2.24 1.11 17.88
N GLY A 36 -1.58 2.19 17.44
CA GLY A 36 -0.75 3.03 18.31
C GLY A 36 -1.54 3.95 19.25
N ASP A 37 -0.82 4.76 20.05
CA ASP A 37 -1.42 5.67 21.05
C ASP A 37 -2.29 6.79 20.46
N ARG A 38 -2.15 7.05 19.16
CA ARG A 38 -2.85 8.11 18.42
C ARG A 38 -3.32 7.59 17.07
N PRO A 39 -4.33 6.70 17.06
CA PRO A 39 -4.84 6.15 15.81
C PRO A 39 -5.48 7.26 14.98
N ILE A 40 -5.34 7.18 13.66
CA ILE A 40 -5.90 8.17 12.73
C ILE A 40 -7.43 8.04 12.57
N LEU A 41 -7.98 6.89 12.99
CA LEU A 41 -9.40 6.58 13.04
C LEU A 41 -9.80 6.24 14.48
N THR A 42 -11.05 6.52 14.82
CA THR A 42 -11.64 6.07 16.08
C THR A 42 -11.96 4.57 16.05
N ASP A 43 -12.13 3.93 17.22
CA ASP A 43 -12.51 2.51 17.30
C ASP A 43 -13.84 2.19 16.60
N ALA A 44 -14.74 3.17 16.46
CA ALA A 44 -16.01 3.00 15.77
C ALA A 44 -15.79 2.99 14.24
N GLU A 45 -14.97 3.91 13.74
CA GLU A 45 -14.59 3.98 12.33
C GLU A 45 -13.77 2.75 11.91
N LEU A 46 -12.86 2.26 12.77
CA LEU A 46 -12.13 1.02 12.52
C LEU A 46 -13.04 -0.21 12.44
N ARG A 47 -13.96 -0.37 13.39
CA ARG A 47 -14.94 -1.47 13.35
C ARG A 47 -15.83 -1.44 12.11
N LEU A 48 -16.18 -0.25 11.65
CA LEU A 48 -16.93 -0.05 10.43
C LEU A 48 -16.10 -0.46 9.21
N LEU A 49 -14.82 -0.10 9.18
CA LEU A 49 -13.89 -0.50 8.13
C LEU A 49 -13.68 -2.02 8.09
N ASP A 50 -13.60 -2.69 9.26
CA ASP A 50 -13.54 -4.15 9.35
C ASP A 50 -14.83 -4.82 8.85
N ALA A 51 -16.00 -4.22 9.12
CA ALA A 51 -17.27 -4.71 8.64
C ALA A 51 -17.40 -4.57 7.11
N LEU A 52 -16.93 -3.45 6.56
CA LEU A 52 -16.82 -3.19 5.12
C LEU A 52 -15.91 -4.21 4.44
N ASP A 53 -14.71 -4.40 4.98
CA ASP A 53 -13.70 -5.33 4.48
C ASP A 53 -14.25 -6.76 4.43
N SER A 54 -14.85 -7.21 5.53
CA SER A 54 -15.48 -8.53 5.63
C SER A 54 -16.61 -8.72 4.61
N GLU A 55 -17.37 -7.68 4.28
CA GLU A 55 -18.45 -7.78 3.30
C GLU A 55 -17.90 -7.86 1.88
N LEU A 56 -16.90 -7.05 1.53
CA LEU A 56 -16.23 -7.12 0.23
C LEU A 56 -15.54 -8.47 -0.01
N GLU A 57 -14.96 -9.06 1.05
CA GLU A 57 -14.41 -10.43 0.98
C GLU A 57 -15.50 -11.47 0.70
N ARG A 58 -16.69 -11.34 1.31
CA ARG A 58 -17.82 -12.26 1.07
C ARG A 58 -18.35 -12.22 -0.36
N GLU A 59 -18.27 -11.07 -1.01
CA GLU A 59 -18.64 -10.93 -2.42
C GLU A 59 -17.57 -11.50 -3.39
N GLY A 60 -16.48 -12.04 -2.85
CA GLY A 60 -15.40 -12.68 -3.61
C GLY A 60 -14.27 -11.73 -4.00
N GLY A 61 -14.20 -10.54 -3.38
CA GLY A 61 -13.08 -9.61 -3.51
C GLY A 61 -11.98 -9.86 -2.48
N ASP A 62 -10.91 -9.07 -2.57
CA ASP A 62 -9.76 -9.10 -1.64
C ASP A 62 -9.95 -8.20 -0.41
N GLY A 63 -11.19 -7.80 -0.11
CA GLY A 63 -11.49 -6.82 0.93
C GLY A 63 -11.09 -5.38 0.57
N VAL A 64 -11.23 -4.45 1.51
CA VAL A 64 -10.69 -3.09 1.37
C VAL A 64 -9.17 -3.12 1.42
N TRP A 65 -8.60 -3.89 2.35
CA TRP A 65 -7.16 -3.87 2.64
C TRP A 65 -6.30 -4.65 1.66
N GLY A 66 -6.87 -5.62 0.93
CA GLY A 66 -6.12 -6.46 0.00
C GLY A 66 -6.01 -5.89 -1.42
N THR A 67 -6.75 -4.82 -1.72
CA THR A 67 -6.79 -4.22 -3.07
C THR A 67 -5.58 -3.37 -3.42
N ASP A 68 -4.78 -2.97 -2.42
CA ASP A 68 -3.60 -2.15 -2.64
C ASP A 68 -2.51 -2.95 -3.38
N GLN A 69 -1.95 -2.37 -4.44
CA GLN A 69 -0.90 -3.02 -5.24
C GLN A 69 0.28 -2.09 -5.44
N TYR A 70 1.48 -2.65 -5.42
CA TYR A 70 2.72 -1.88 -5.55
C TYR A 70 3.58 -2.44 -6.67
N GLY A 71 4.30 -1.55 -7.35
CA GLY A 71 5.18 -1.88 -8.45
C GLY A 71 6.53 -1.21 -8.29
N ILE A 72 7.58 -1.86 -8.79
CA ILE A 72 8.91 -1.27 -8.93
C ILE A 72 9.07 -0.74 -10.35
N HIS A 73 9.39 0.55 -10.46
CA HIS A 73 9.72 1.21 -11.72
C HIS A 73 11.18 1.64 -11.74
N THR A 74 11.75 1.72 -12.94
CA THR A 74 13.07 2.32 -13.17
C THR A 74 12.88 3.82 -13.42
N ALA A 75 13.49 4.69 -12.61
CA ALA A 75 13.50 6.12 -12.91
C ALA A 75 14.45 6.37 -14.09
N GLY A 76 13.94 6.90 -15.20
CA GLY A 76 14.75 7.17 -16.38
C GLY A 76 15.73 8.32 -16.14
N THR A 77 17.03 8.00 -16.09
CA THR A 77 18.22 8.83 -16.39
C THR A 77 18.27 10.31 -15.96
N SER A 78 17.45 10.76 -15.02
CA SER A 78 17.48 12.13 -14.50
C SER A 78 17.91 12.16 -13.04
N SER A 79 19.23 12.16 -12.85
CA SER A 79 19.95 12.83 -11.75
C SER A 79 19.47 12.61 -10.29
N SER A 80 18.85 11.47 -9.98
CA SER A 80 18.73 10.98 -8.60
C SER A 80 19.56 9.70 -8.47
N ASP A 81 20.35 9.59 -7.41
CA ASP A 81 21.32 8.51 -7.18
C ASP A 81 20.70 7.11 -7.01
N THR A 82 19.39 6.95 -7.21
CA THR A 82 18.68 5.67 -7.11
C THR A 82 17.90 5.38 -8.40
N SER A 83 18.34 4.37 -9.17
CA SER A 83 17.71 4.00 -10.45
C SER A 83 16.33 3.34 -10.33
N LEU A 84 15.84 3.05 -9.12
CA LEU A 84 14.59 2.32 -8.85
C LEU A 84 13.71 3.06 -7.85
N GLY A 85 12.39 3.04 -8.09
CA GLY A 85 11.37 3.60 -7.19
C GLY A 85 10.17 2.67 -7.05
N VAL A 86 9.32 2.94 -6.05
CA VAL A 86 8.09 2.19 -5.80
C VAL A 86 6.90 3.08 -6.15
N VAL A 87 5.87 2.49 -6.76
CA VAL A 87 4.61 3.18 -7.02
C VAL A 87 3.46 2.34 -6.47
N CYS A 88 2.51 3.00 -5.82
CA CYS A 88 1.20 2.41 -5.51
C CYS A 88 0.38 2.39 -6.80
N VAL A 89 0.22 1.20 -7.38
CA VAL A 89 -0.50 0.94 -8.64
C VAL A 89 -2.00 1.02 -8.42
N TYR A 90 -2.49 0.55 -7.26
CA TYR A 90 -3.88 0.60 -6.87
C TYR A 90 -3.98 1.04 -5.41
N HIS A 91 -4.84 2.03 -5.16
CA HIS A 91 -5.13 2.52 -3.82
C HIS A 91 -6.40 1.86 -3.31
N PRO A 92 -6.46 1.46 -2.03
CA PRO A 92 -7.66 0.94 -1.44
C PRO A 92 -8.69 2.07 -1.30
N GLN A 93 -9.92 1.84 -1.77
CA GLN A 93 -10.99 2.83 -1.74
C GLN A 93 -12.35 2.18 -1.54
N ILE A 94 -13.18 2.77 -0.69
CA ILE A 94 -14.61 2.48 -0.57
C ILE A 94 -15.32 3.25 -1.68
N THR A 95 -16.00 2.54 -2.58
CA THR A 95 -16.71 3.13 -3.73
C THR A 95 -18.23 3.10 -3.54
N LYS A 96 -18.97 3.90 -4.31
CA LYS A 96 -20.45 3.96 -4.22
C LYS A 96 -21.17 2.66 -4.54
N ASP A 97 -20.52 1.74 -5.25
CA ASP A 97 -21.02 0.38 -5.53
C ASP A 97 -20.66 -0.62 -4.41
N SER A 98 -19.92 -0.19 -3.39
CA SER A 98 -19.59 -1.03 -2.23
C SER A 98 -20.88 -1.21 -1.41
N VAL A 99 -21.48 -2.40 -1.51
CA VAL A 99 -22.50 -3.13 -0.72
C VAL A 99 -23.25 -2.41 0.43
N LEU A 100 -22.62 -1.49 1.17
CA LEU A 100 -23.16 -0.84 2.35
C LEU A 100 -24.06 0.38 2.13
N ARG A 101 -24.23 0.90 0.89
CA ARG A 101 -25.36 1.82 0.64
C ARG A 101 -26.73 1.17 0.90
N GLY A 102 -26.79 -0.16 1.02
CA GLY A 102 -28.04 -0.91 1.17
C GLY A 102 -28.49 -1.23 2.60
N ARG A 103 -27.69 -1.02 3.67
CA ARG A 103 -28.06 -1.56 5.01
C ARG A 103 -28.03 -0.59 6.20
N ASP A 104 -27.17 0.41 6.20
CA ASP A 104 -27.24 1.61 7.03
C ASP A 104 -26.30 2.61 6.35
N GLU A 105 -26.83 3.74 5.89
CA GLU A 105 -26.12 4.70 5.04
C GLU A 105 -24.83 5.17 5.72
N LEU A 106 -23.68 4.79 5.18
CA LEU A 106 -22.43 5.50 5.43
C LEU A 106 -22.65 6.93 4.97
N ASP A 107 -22.60 7.88 5.89
CA ASP A 107 -22.69 9.29 5.52
C ASP A 107 -21.43 9.70 4.74
N ASP A 108 -21.59 10.66 3.83
CA ASP A 108 -20.52 11.09 2.92
C ASP A 108 -19.28 11.59 3.70
N GLU A 109 -19.45 12.17 4.90
CA GLU A 109 -18.34 12.65 5.74
C GLU A 109 -17.51 11.49 6.32
N THR A 110 -18.18 10.45 6.83
CA THR A 110 -17.52 9.23 7.31
C THR A 110 -16.85 8.48 6.14
N GLU A 111 -17.49 8.39 4.97
CA GLU A 111 -16.90 7.81 3.76
C GLU A 111 -15.60 8.53 3.37
N GLU A 112 -15.61 9.86 3.33
CA GLU A 112 -14.44 10.68 3.01
C GLU A 112 -13.31 10.47 4.03
N ARG A 113 -13.61 10.41 5.33
CA ARG A 113 -12.60 10.16 6.36
C ARG A 113 -11.97 8.78 6.25
N LEU A 114 -12.77 7.74 6.02
CA LEU A 114 -12.28 6.38 5.83
C LEU A 114 -11.39 6.29 4.58
N ASN A 115 -11.83 6.87 3.46
CA ASN A 115 -11.02 6.93 2.23
C ASN A 115 -9.72 7.73 2.41
N ALA A 116 -9.73 8.82 3.18
CA ALA A 116 -8.52 9.56 3.52
C ALA A 116 -7.56 8.73 4.39
N ALA A 117 -8.08 7.92 5.31
CA ALA A 117 -7.28 7.01 6.12
C ALA A 117 -6.67 5.88 5.27
N LEU A 118 -7.44 5.30 4.34
CA LEU A 118 -6.97 4.29 3.38
C LEU A 118 -5.87 4.84 2.46
N TRP A 119 -6.03 6.08 1.99
CA TRP A 119 -5.00 6.77 1.22
C TRP A 119 -3.69 6.89 2.02
N ARG A 120 -3.75 7.44 3.25
CA ARG A 120 -2.59 7.57 4.14
C ARG A 120 -1.93 6.22 4.45
N TYR A 121 -2.73 5.18 4.63
CA TYR A 121 -2.23 3.83 4.82
C TYR A 121 -1.41 3.37 3.60
N SER A 122 -1.94 3.50 2.38
CA SER A 122 -1.21 3.11 1.17
C SER A 122 0.06 3.95 0.91
N GLU A 123 0.04 5.25 1.21
CA GLU A 123 1.23 6.11 1.17
C GLU A 123 2.30 5.63 2.16
N ARG A 124 1.87 5.24 3.36
CA ARG A 124 2.79 4.75 4.39
C ARG A 124 3.39 3.40 3.99
N VAL A 125 2.60 2.49 3.45
CA VAL A 125 3.07 1.20 2.92
C VAL A 125 4.08 1.44 1.80
N ALA A 126 3.79 2.31 0.82
CA ALA A 126 4.72 2.65 -0.25
C ALA A 126 6.05 3.17 0.31
N THR A 127 6.01 4.10 1.26
CA THR A 127 7.21 4.66 1.93
C THR A 127 8.05 3.57 2.60
N LEU A 128 7.42 2.61 3.27
CA LEU A 128 8.12 1.50 3.92
C LEU A 128 8.75 0.54 2.91
N ILE A 129 8.07 0.26 1.79
CA ILE A 129 8.62 -0.55 0.69
C ILE A 129 9.81 0.18 0.05
N GLU A 130 9.73 1.50 -0.17
CA GLU A 130 10.84 2.32 -0.68
C GLU A 130 12.08 2.22 0.22
N ALA A 131 11.89 2.35 1.53
CA ALA A 131 13.00 2.19 2.48
C ALA A 131 13.68 0.81 2.39
N LYS A 132 12.90 -0.27 2.15
CA LYS A 132 13.43 -1.62 1.93
C LYS A 132 14.14 -1.76 0.59
N LEU A 133 13.62 -1.14 -0.45
CA LEU A 133 14.25 -1.09 -1.77
C LEU A 133 15.61 -0.38 -1.69
N ASP A 134 15.68 0.77 -1.03
CA ASP A 134 16.92 1.53 -0.82
C ASP A 134 17.96 0.72 -0.03
N GLU A 135 17.53 0.04 1.04
CA GLU A 135 18.39 -0.86 1.81
C GLU A 135 18.95 -1.99 0.93
N PHE A 136 18.09 -2.63 0.13
CA PHE A 136 18.46 -3.71 -0.77
C PHE A 136 19.47 -3.26 -1.84
N ILE A 137 19.26 -2.09 -2.45
CA ILE A 137 20.18 -1.51 -3.44
C ILE A 137 21.55 -1.26 -2.81
N ARG A 138 21.59 -0.61 -1.63
CA ARG A 138 22.85 -0.35 -0.90
C ARG A 138 23.61 -1.63 -0.54
N GLN A 139 22.90 -2.70 -0.18
CA GLN A 139 23.52 -4.00 0.11
C GLN A 139 24.06 -4.69 -1.14
N THR A 140 23.42 -4.51 -2.28
CA THR A 140 23.83 -5.15 -3.55
C THR A 140 25.01 -4.43 -4.22
N GLN A 141 25.23 -3.15 -3.90
CA GLN A 141 26.37 -2.34 -4.38
C GLN A 141 27.63 -2.46 -3.50
N ARG A 142 27.56 -3.16 -2.36
CA ARG A 142 28.71 -3.49 -1.50
C ARG A 142 29.38 -4.78 -1.94
#